data_AF-A0A2W6B0D0-F1
#
_entry.id   AF-A0A2W6B0D0-F1
#
_cell.length_a   1.000
_cell.length_b   1.000
_cell.length_c   1.000
_cell.angle_alpha   90.00
_cell.angle_beta   90.00
_cell.angle_gamma   90.00
#
_symmetry.space_group_name_H-M   'P 1'
#
loop_
_entity.id
_entity.type
_entity.pdbx_description
1 polymer ?
#
loop_
_entity_poly.entity_id
_entity_poly.type
_entity_poly.pdbx_seq_one_letter_code
_entity_poly.pdbx_strand_id
1 'polypeptide(L)'
;MRRCRAVAGVAAPLALSLLLVGCQKGSASKPAQQAFAGSDIERTIENQLAPQLQQKGLTAGAASCPAKVSPTADRPGACTLQVEGQPTRIKVVRSGTGFQVSVDQVVVNIASFEALAEHEEKQKYTFNCGSETAKVINVGGTVDCLATPQRKGGAVQFVATFSDLAGHFTLQPKTTN
;
A
#
# COMPACT_ATOMS: atom_id res chain seq x y z
N MET A 1 -27.53 -28.38 -20.76
CA MET A 1 -27.67 -29.81 -21.12
C MET A 1 -26.77 -30.65 -20.22
N ARG A 2 -27.22 -31.87 -19.85
CA ARG A 2 -26.61 -32.89 -18.94
C ARG A 2 -26.99 -32.71 -17.46
N ARG A 3 -28.20 -33.13 -17.06
CA ARG A 3 -28.68 -34.48 -16.68
C ARG A 3 -28.36 -34.84 -15.21
N CYS A 4 -29.30 -34.48 -14.34
CA CYS A 4 -29.51 -35.09 -13.03
C CYS A 4 -29.94 -36.55 -13.22
N ARG A 5 -29.32 -37.48 -12.49
CA ARG A 5 -29.88 -38.83 -12.25
C ARG A 5 -29.94 -39.04 -10.74
N ALA A 6 -31.15 -38.91 -10.22
CA ALA A 6 -31.55 -39.50 -8.95
C ALA A 6 -31.71 -41.01 -9.15
N VAL A 7 -31.21 -41.81 -8.22
CA VAL A 7 -31.60 -43.23 -8.07
C VAL A 7 -32.11 -43.38 -6.64
N ALA A 8 -33.37 -43.78 -6.53
CA ALA A 8 -34.10 -44.04 -5.32
C ALA A 8 -34.42 -45.55 -5.22
N GLY A 9 -34.64 -46.02 -3.99
CA GLY A 9 -35.01 -47.40 -3.64
C GLY A 9 -33.84 -48.09 -2.92
N VAL A 10 -33.96 -48.57 -1.68
CA VAL A 10 -34.98 -49.49 -1.13
C VAL A 10 -35.17 -49.25 0.37
N ALA A 11 -36.37 -49.54 0.87
CA ALA A 11 -36.85 -49.30 2.22
C ALA A 11 -36.66 -50.48 3.20
N ALA A 12 -36.59 -50.11 4.49
CA ALA A 12 -37.00 -50.83 5.72
C ALA A 12 -36.04 -51.86 6.37
N PRO A 13 -36.12 -52.15 7.70
CA PRO A 13 -36.69 -51.41 8.85
C PRO A 13 -35.77 -51.35 10.10
N LEU A 14 -36.21 -50.62 11.15
CA LEU A 14 -35.96 -50.84 12.58
C LEU A 14 -34.51 -50.91 13.11
N ALA A 15 -34.01 -49.79 13.63
CA ALA A 15 -33.12 -49.77 14.78
C ALA A 15 -33.31 -48.47 15.59
N LEU A 16 -33.97 -48.63 16.73
CA LEU A 16 -34.13 -47.63 17.77
C LEU A 16 -32.77 -47.45 18.48
N SER A 17 -32.00 -46.43 18.09
CA SER A 17 -30.79 -46.02 18.82
C SER A 17 -30.98 -44.58 19.28
N LEU A 18 -31.34 -44.43 20.55
CA LEU A 18 -31.07 -43.21 21.30
C LEU A 18 -29.55 -42.99 21.32
N LEU A 19 -29.05 -42.15 20.41
CA LEU A 19 -27.72 -41.57 20.54
C LEU A 19 -27.91 -40.10 20.85
N LEU A 20 -27.52 -39.76 22.07
CA LEU A 20 -27.46 -38.40 22.58
C LEU A 20 -26.86 -37.48 21.52
N VAL A 21 -27.58 -36.41 21.24
CA VAL A 21 -27.10 -35.23 20.54
C VAL A 21 -25.99 -34.61 21.39
N GLY A 22 -24.80 -35.17 21.26
CA GLY A 22 -23.57 -34.49 21.65
C GLY A 22 -23.28 -33.47 20.56
N CYS A 23 -23.87 -32.28 20.66
CA CYS A 23 -23.29 -31.10 20.03
C CYS A 23 -21.91 -30.88 20.67
N GLN A 24 -20.90 -31.61 20.19
CA GLN A 24 -19.52 -31.22 20.38
C GLN A 24 -19.40 -29.88 19.67
N LYS A 25 -19.51 -28.83 20.47
CA LYS A 25 -19.16 -27.46 20.15
C LYS A 25 -17.67 -27.49 19.85
N GLY A 26 -17.33 -27.90 18.64
CA GLY A 26 -15.99 -27.86 18.11
C GLY A 26 -15.59 -26.41 18.14
N SER A 27 -14.87 -26.01 19.18
CA SER A 27 -14.10 -24.78 19.17
C SER A 27 -13.16 -24.91 18.00
N ALA A 28 -13.57 -24.39 16.84
CA ALA A 28 -12.71 -24.25 15.69
C ALA A 28 -11.48 -23.48 16.19
N SER A 29 -10.39 -24.21 16.43
CA SER A 29 -9.12 -23.65 16.84
C SER A 29 -8.75 -22.68 15.73
N LYS A 30 -8.94 -21.38 16.00
CA LYS A 30 -8.62 -20.30 15.06
C LYS A 30 -7.20 -20.56 14.60
N PRO A 31 -6.94 -20.73 13.29
CA PRO A 31 -5.61 -21.08 12.80
C PRO A 31 -4.61 -20.12 13.45
N ALA A 32 -3.61 -20.69 14.12
CA ALA A 32 -2.64 -19.90 14.88
C ALA A 32 -2.09 -18.80 13.98
N GLN A 33 -2.28 -17.55 14.39
CA GLN A 33 -1.75 -16.41 13.64
C GLN A 33 -0.23 -16.55 13.64
N GLN A 34 0.33 -16.85 12.47
CA GLN A 34 1.77 -16.98 12.29
C GLN A 34 2.38 -15.58 12.46
N ALA A 35 3.23 -15.45 13.47
CA ALA A 35 4.03 -14.26 13.70
C ALA A 35 5.36 -14.41 12.97
N PHE A 36 5.81 -13.35 12.30
CA PHE A 36 7.14 -13.24 11.69
C PHE A 36 8.03 -12.40 12.58
N ALA A 37 9.33 -12.68 12.59
CA ALA A 37 10.30 -11.85 13.29
C ALA A 37 10.43 -10.50 12.58
N GLY A 38 10.43 -9.40 13.34
CA GLY A 38 10.62 -8.06 12.79
C GLY A 38 11.90 -7.91 11.99
N SER A 39 12.99 -8.51 12.48
CA SER A 39 14.31 -8.49 11.81
C SER A 39 14.31 -9.15 10.44
N ASP A 40 13.49 -10.17 10.23
CA ASP A 40 13.38 -10.84 8.92
C ASP A 40 12.64 -9.92 7.93
N ILE A 41 11.64 -9.19 8.42
CA ILE A 41 10.89 -8.21 7.63
C ILE A 41 11.77 -7.00 7.30
N GLU A 42 12.50 -6.45 8.27
CA GLU A 42 13.46 -5.35 8.08
C GLU A 42 14.48 -5.69 6.98
N ARG A 43 15.13 -6.86 7.08
CA ARG A 43 16.05 -7.34 6.05
C ARG A 43 15.38 -7.45 4.69
N THR A 44 14.12 -7.88 4.64
CA THR A 44 13.38 -7.97 3.37
C THR A 44 13.08 -6.58 2.79
N ILE A 45 12.68 -5.62 3.63
CA ILE A 45 12.45 -4.22 3.23
C ILE A 45 13.74 -3.62 2.65
N GLU A 46 14.86 -3.78 3.35
CA GLU A 46 16.17 -3.25 2.94
C GLU A 46 16.70 -3.91 1.67
N ASN A 47 16.43 -5.21 1.46
CA ASN A 47 16.90 -5.91 0.26
C ASN A 47 15.99 -5.74 -0.95
N GLN A 48 14.70 -5.42 -0.75
CA GLN A 48 13.72 -5.38 -1.85
C GLN A 48 13.19 -3.97 -2.14
N LEU A 49 12.79 -3.22 -1.11
CA LEU A 49 12.15 -1.91 -1.29
C LEU A 49 13.19 -0.78 -1.37
N ALA A 50 14.23 -0.81 -0.55
CA ALA A 50 15.26 0.24 -0.58
C ALA A 50 15.93 0.38 -1.97
N PRO A 51 16.32 -0.71 -2.68
CA PRO A 51 16.89 -0.59 -4.03
C PRO A 51 15.89 -0.02 -5.06
N GLN A 52 14.59 -0.33 -4.93
CA GLN A 52 13.57 0.22 -5.82
C GLN A 52 13.41 1.74 -5.63
N LEU A 53 13.53 2.24 -4.41
CA LEU A 53 13.51 3.68 -4.13
C LEU A 53 14.78 4.36 -4.66
N GLN A 54 15.94 3.72 -4.52
CA GLN A 54 17.21 4.21 -5.08
C GLN A 54 17.17 4.30 -6.61
N GLN A 55 16.54 3.35 -7.29
CA GLN A 55 16.31 3.42 -8.74
C GLN A 55 15.42 4.61 -9.15
N LYS A 56 14.60 5.12 -8.23
CA LYS A 56 13.80 6.35 -8.40
C LYS A 56 14.54 7.62 -7.94
N GLY A 57 15.85 7.54 -7.70
CA GLY A 57 16.66 8.66 -7.25
C GLY A 57 16.40 9.09 -5.81
N LEU A 58 15.91 8.18 -4.96
CA LEU A 58 15.63 8.43 -3.55
C LEU A 58 16.60 7.67 -2.65
N THR A 59 16.97 8.28 -1.54
CA THR A 59 17.78 7.68 -0.49
C THR A 59 16.88 6.95 0.50
N ALA A 60 17.02 5.63 0.57
CA ALA A 60 16.40 4.82 1.60
C ALA A 60 17.38 4.61 2.77
N GLY A 61 16.93 4.88 3.99
CA GLY A 61 17.65 4.59 5.23
C GLY A 61 17.24 3.25 5.85
N ALA A 62 17.45 3.11 7.16
CA ALA A 62 17.13 1.88 7.88
C ALA A 62 15.62 1.61 7.96
N ALA A 63 15.25 0.34 7.89
CA ALA A 63 13.90 -0.11 8.22
C ALA A 63 13.73 -0.27 9.74
N SER A 64 12.50 -0.14 10.23
CA SER A 64 12.15 -0.42 11.62
C SER A 64 10.82 -1.15 11.71
N CYS A 65 10.84 -2.30 12.36
CA CYS A 65 9.69 -3.16 12.62
C CYS A 65 9.56 -3.50 14.11
N PRO A 66 8.34 -3.75 14.61
CA PRO A 66 8.15 -4.41 15.90
C PRO A 66 8.84 -5.77 15.93
N ALA A 67 9.29 -6.23 17.11
CA ALA A 67 10.00 -7.50 17.28
C ALA A 67 9.26 -8.71 16.68
N LYS A 68 7.92 -8.68 16.71
CA LYS A 68 7.06 -9.66 16.02
C LYS A 68 5.94 -8.95 15.28
N VAL A 69 5.66 -9.42 14.07
CA VAL A 69 4.58 -8.91 13.22
C VAL A 69 3.68 -10.07 12.83
N SER A 70 2.38 -9.97 13.13
CA SER A 70 1.38 -11.02 12.84
C SER A 70 0.36 -10.52 11.82
N PRO A 71 0.74 -10.38 10.53
CA PRO A 71 -0.15 -9.83 9.52
C PRO A 71 -1.29 -10.81 9.24
N THR A 72 -2.49 -10.27 9.13
CA THR A 72 -3.68 -10.98 8.63
C THR A 72 -4.21 -10.29 7.39
N ALA A 73 -5.11 -10.95 6.66
CA ALA A 73 -5.75 -10.39 5.47
C ALA A 73 -6.39 -9.01 5.76
N ASP A 74 -7.09 -8.89 6.90
CA ASP A 74 -7.82 -7.66 7.26
C ASP A 74 -7.00 -6.69 8.12
N ARG A 75 -5.86 -7.13 8.65
CA ARG A 75 -4.96 -6.31 9.48
C ARG A 75 -3.52 -6.56 9.04
N PRO A 76 -3.03 -5.79 8.07
CA PRO A 76 -1.64 -5.82 7.68
C PRO A 76 -0.72 -5.47 8.86
N GLY A 77 0.48 -6.02 8.86
CA GLY A 77 1.55 -5.55 9.73
C GLY A 77 2.05 -4.18 9.30
N ALA A 78 2.58 -3.41 10.24
CA ALA A 78 3.12 -2.09 10.00
C ALA A 78 4.61 -2.05 10.38
N CYS A 79 5.44 -1.66 9.43
CA CYS A 79 6.82 -1.27 9.64
C CYS A 79 7.04 0.13 9.07
N THR A 80 8.23 0.70 9.28
CA THR A 80 8.63 1.97 8.69
C THR A 80 9.95 1.82 7.94
N LEU A 81 10.15 2.66 6.93
CA LEU A 81 11.41 2.83 6.20
C LEU A 81 11.69 4.32 6.09
N GLN A 82 12.90 4.75 6.41
CA GLN A 82 13.29 6.15 6.21
C GLN A 82 13.51 6.40 4.72
N VAL A 83 12.87 7.42 4.15
CA VAL A 83 13.09 7.86 2.76
C VAL A 83 13.35 9.35 2.77
N GLU A 84 14.54 9.77 2.33
CA GLU A 84 15.01 11.16 2.45
C GLU A 84 14.86 11.71 3.89
N GLY A 85 15.12 10.85 4.88
CA GLY A 85 14.98 11.18 6.30
C GLY A 85 13.53 11.24 6.83
N GLN A 86 12.53 10.95 6.00
CA GLN A 86 11.12 10.91 6.40
C GLN A 86 10.64 9.47 6.65
N PRO A 87 9.87 9.23 7.73
CA PRO A 87 9.32 7.91 8.00
C PRO A 87 8.22 7.57 7.00
N THR A 88 8.44 6.53 6.21
CA THR A 88 7.46 5.99 5.25
C THR A 88 6.87 4.69 5.79
N ARG A 89 5.54 4.58 5.81
CA ARG A 89 4.85 3.36 6.25
C ARG A 89 5.01 2.23 5.23
N ILE A 90 5.41 1.08 5.75
CA ILE A 90 5.49 -0.18 5.02
C ILE A 90 4.40 -1.11 5.51
N LYS A 91 3.60 -1.58 4.57
CA LYS A 91 2.56 -2.57 4.78
C LYS A 91 3.17 -3.96 4.62
N VAL A 92 2.92 -4.82 5.61
CA VAL A 92 3.30 -6.23 5.59
C VAL A 92 2.04 -7.08 5.46
N VAL A 93 1.94 -7.86 4.40
CA VAL A 93 0.80 -8.77 4.19
C VAL A 93 1.26 -10.21 4.22
N ARG A 94 0.39 -11.10 4.68
CA ARG A 94 0.66 -12.53 4.63
C ARG A 94 0.57 -13.03 3.18
N SER A 95 1.53 -13.84 2.76
CA SER A 95 1.54 -14.49 1.45
C SER A 95 1.91 -15.97 1.62
N GLY A 96 0.91 -16.85 1.60
CA GLY A 96 1.09 -18.27 1.90
C GLY A 96 1.67 -18.51 3.30
N THR A 97 2.82 -19.17 3.36
CA THR A 97 3.61 -19.43 4.58
C THR A 97 4.58 -18.29 4.94
N GLY A 98 4.72 -17.28 4.07
CA GLY A 98 5.60 -16.13 4.24
C GLY A 98 4.84 -14.81 4.29
N PHE A 99 5.54 -13.74 3.96
CA PHE A 99 5.03 -12.38 3.92
C PHE A 99 5.50 -11.64 2.66
N GLN A 100 4.80 -10.56 2.32
CA GLN A 100 5.18 -9.58 1.32
C GLN A 100 5.18 -8.21 1.95
N VAL A 101 6.07 -7.33 1.47
CA VAL A 101 6.19 -5.95 1.91
C VAL A 101 5.90 -5.01 0.75
N SER A 102 5.22 -3.91 1.04
CA SER A 102 4.97 -2.85 0.08
C SER A 102 4.90 -1.50 0.78
N VAL A 103 5.21 -0.43 0.07
CA VAL A 103 4.96 0.92 0.58
C VAL A 103 3.45 1.17 0.65
N ASP A 104 2.97 1.80 1.72
CA ASP A 104 1.56 2.15 1.94
C ASP A 104 1.25 3.63 1.68
N GLN A 105 2.25 4.36 1.20
CA GLN A 105 2.23 5.79 0.97
C GLN A 105 2.88 6.11 -0.36
N VAL A 106 2.47 7.23 -0.95
CA VAL A 106 3.10 7.78 -2.15
C VAL A 106 4.36 8.49 -1.71
N VAL A 107 5.50 8.11 -2.30
CA VAL A 107 6.77 8.82 -2.11
C VAL A 107 7.05 9.61 -3.38
N VAL A 108 6.98 10.93 -3.27
CA VAL A 108 7.13 11.86 -4.39
C VAL A 108 8.54 12.41 -4.35
N ASN A 109 9.38 12.06 -5.33
CA ASN A 109 10.63 12.76 -5.58
C ASN A 109 10.29 14.13 -6.18
N ILE A 110 10.57 15.22 -5.48
CA ILE A 110 10.08 16.56 -5.86
C ILE A 110 10.68 17.02 -7.18
N ALA A 111 11.98 16.85 -7.39
CA ALA A 111 12.63 17.26 -8.63
C ALA A 111 12.09 16.49 -9.86
N SER A 112 11.89 15.17 -9.72
CA SER A 112 11.31 14.36 -10.80
C SER A 112 9.84 14.70 -11.04
N PHE A 113 9.11 15.01 -9.98
CA PHE A 113 7.70 15.42 -10.06
C PHE A 113 7.55 16.79 -10.74
N GLU A 114 8.37 17.78 -10.39
CA GLU A 114 8.39 19.10 -11.04
C GLU A 114 8.63 18.97 -12.54
N ALA A 115 9.66 18.20 -12.95
CA ALA A 115 9.92 17.96 -14.36
C ALA A 115 8.74 17.30 -15.10
N LEU A 116 8.04 16.37 -14.44
CA LEU A 116 6.84 15.73 -15.00
C LEU A 116 5.65 16.70 -15.06
N ALA A 117 5.47 17.55 -14.04
CA ALA A 117 4.45 18.60 -14.01
C ALA A 117 4.66 19.62 -15.14
N GLU A 118 5.90 20.04 -15.39
CA GLU A 118 6.25 20.90 -16.52
C GLU A 118 5.90 20.22 -17.85
N HIS A 119 6.16 18.93 -17.99
CA HIS A 119 5.81 18.16 -19.18
C HIS A 119 4.28 18.09 -19.40
N GLU A 120 3.51 17.78 -18.36
CA GLU A 120 2.03 17.74 -18.40
C GLU A 120 1.44 19.09 -18.83
N GLU A 121 1.99 20.20 -18.32
CA GLU A 121 1.59 21.55 -18.72
C GLU A 121 2.23 22.04 -20.02
N LYS A 122 2.81 21.13 -20.82
CA LYS A 122 3.42 21.42 -22.13
C LYS A 122 4.47 22.52 -22.05
N GLN A 123 5.27 22.52 -20.98
CA GLN A 123 6.38 23.43 -20.74
C GLN A 123 5.96 24.92 -20.68
N LYS A 124 4.69 25.20 -20.34
CA LYS A 124 4.20 26.58 -20.18
C LYS A 124 4.67 27.24 -18.88
N TYR A 125 4.95 26.43 -17.87
CA TYR A 125 5.32 26.86 -16.53
C TYR A 125 6.60 26.17 -16.10
N THR A 126 7.31 26.81 -15.18
CA THR A 126 8.30 26.19 -14.30
C THR A 126 7.66 25.99 -12.93
N PHE A 127 7.79 24.80 -12.37
CA PHE A 127 7.16 24.44 -11.09
C PHE A 127 8.18 24.49 -9.94
N ASN A 128 7.74 25.00 -8.79
CA ASN A 128 8.43 24.88 -7.51
C ASN A 128 7.44 24.36 -6.46
N CYS A 129 7.65 23.14 -6.00
CA CYS A 129 6.75 22.39 -5.11
C CYS A 129 7.31 22.24 -3.69
N GLY A 130 8.30 23.07 -3.33
CA GLY A 130 8.98 23.06 -2.04
C GLY A 130 10.48 22.82 -2.15
N SER A 131 11.17 22.89 -1.02
CA SER A 131 12.62 22.68 -0.95
C SER A 131 13.01 21.26 -0.52
N GLU A 132 12.03 20.40 -0.20
CA GLU A 132 12.30 19.04 0.22
C GLU A 132 12.68 18.16 -0.98
N THR A 133 13.63 17.23 -0.81
CA THR A 133 13.99 16.26 -1.86
C THR A 133 12.81 15.32 -2.18
N ALA A 134 12.05 14.95 -1.15
CA ALA A 134 10.88 14.11 -1.29
C ALA A 134 9.75 14.49 -0.32
N LYS A 135 8.52 14.13 -0.70
CA LYS A 135 7.35 14.16 0.17
C LYS A 135 6.74 12.77 0.29
N VAL A 136 6.39 12.38 1.51
CA VAL A 136 5.66 11.14 1.79
C VAL A 136 4.21 11.48 2.14
N ILE A 137 3.27 11.08 1.28
CA ILE A 137 1.86 11.42 1.42
C ILE A 137 0.96 10.18 1.29
N ASN A 138 -0.26 10.27 1.81
CA ASN A 138 -1.25 9.22 1.57
C ASN A 138 -1.80 9.30 0.14
N VAL A 139 -2.38 8.20 -0.36
CA VAL A 139 -3.19 8.25 -1.57
C VAL A 139 -4.35 9.24 -1.38
N GLY A 140 -4.60 10.06 -2.39
CA GLY A 140 -5.50 11.22 -2.31
C GLY A 140 -4.87 12.47 -1.68
N GLY A 141 -3.63 12.38 -1.19
CA GLY A 141 -2.88 13.51 -0.66
C GLY A 141 -2.43 14.47 -1.76
N THR A 142 -2.07 15.68 -1.34
CA THR A 142 -1.75 16.79 -2.24
C THR A 142 -0.36 17.37 -2.03
N VAL A 143 0.20 17.94 -3.11
CA VAL A 143 1.40 18.78 -3.08
C VAL A 143 1.03 20.14 -3.69
N ASP A 144 1.22 21.21 -2.92
CA ASP A 144 1.07 22.58 -3.41
C ASP A 144 2.35 22.98 -4.18
N CYS A 145 2.17 23.60 -5.34
CA CYS A 145 3.26 24.10 -6.17
C CYS A 145 3.00 25.54 -6.60
N LEU A 146 4.08 26.31 -6.70
CA LEU A 146 4.08 27.59 -7.38
C LEU A 146 4.54 27.39 -8.83
N ALA A 147 3.68 27.75 -9.78
CA ALA A 147 3.96 27.68 -11.19
C ALA A 147 4.28 29.09 -11.71
N THR A 148 5.49 29.29 -12.23
CA THR A 148 5.90 30.55 -12.88
C THR A 148 5.80 30.38 -14.39
N PRO A 149 4.99 31.19 -15.10
CA PRO A 149 4.88 31.08 -16.55
C PRO A 149 6.24 31.37 -17.21
N GLN A 150 6.63 30.60 -18.23
CA GLN A 150 7.88 30.85 -18.96
C GLN A 150 7.83 32.14 -19.82
N ARG A 151 6.62 32.58 -20.17
CA ARG A 151 6.36 33.88 -20.81
C ARG A 151 5.90 34.88 -19.75
N LYS A 152 5.93 36.18 -20.05
CA LYS A 152 5.48 37.22 -19.09
C LYS A 152 4.11 36.86 -18.46
N GLY A 153 4.06 36.84 -17.13
CA GLY A 153 2.87 36.54 -16.35
C GLY A 153 3.18 36.50 -14.86
N GLY A 154 2.13 36.50 -14.03
CA GLY A 154 2.25 36.30 -12.58
C GLY A 154 2.35 34.82 -12.24
N ALA A 155 2.98 34.51 -11.11
CA ALA A 155 3.01 33.13 -10.60
C ALA A 155 1.59 32.68 -10.19
N VAL A 156 1.28 31.42 -10.46
CA VAL A 156 -0.02 30.80 -10.19
C VAL A 156 0.20 29.62 -9.26
N GLN A 157 -0.66 29.45 -8.26
CA GLN A 157 -0.61 28.27 -7.40
C GLN A 157 -1.31 27.10 -8.09
N PHE A 158 -0.70 25.93 -8.04
CA PHE A 158 -1.27 24.65 -8.47
C PHE A 158 -1.31 23.69 -7.29
N VAL A 159 -2.28 22.79 -7.31
CA VAL A 159 -2.38 21.67 -6.40
C VAL A 159 -2.27 20.40 -7.22
N ALA A 160 -1.31 19.55 -6.86
CA ALA A 160 -1.16 18.22 -7.41
C ALA A 160 -1.81 17.20 -6.49
N THR A 161 -2.77 16.42 -6.98
CA THR A 161 -3.46 15.37 -6.19
C THR A 161 -3.03 14.00 -6.69
N PHE A 162 -2.50 13.15 -5.81
CA PHE A 162 -1.97 11.84 -6.16
C PHE A 162 -3.02 10.75 -5.98
N SER A 163 -3.35 10.01 -7.05
CA SER A 163 -4.46 9.05 -7.07
C SER A 163 -4.08 7.63 -6.68
N ASP A 164 -2.79 7.29 -6.67
CA ASP A 164 -2.31 5.96 -6.29
C ASP A 164 -0.84 5.93 -5.85
N LEU A 165 -0.37 4.74 -5.47
CA LEU A 165 1.00 4.46 -5.01
C LEU A 165 2.04 4.46 -6.14
N ALA A 166 1.62 4.41 -7.42
CA ALA A 166 2.53 4.54 -8.55
C ALA A 166 2.98 6.00 -8.76
N GLY A 167 2.23 6.94 -8.18
CA GLY A 167 2.50 8.37 -8.27
C GLY A 167 1.74 9.05 -9.40
N HIS A 168 0.68 8.44 -9.93
CA HIS A 168 -0.20 9.15 -10.86
C HIS A 168 -0.86 10.34 -10.16
N PHE A 169 -0.91 11.49 -10.84
CA PHE A 169 -1.43 12.71 -10.26
C PHE A 169 -2.27 13.51 -11.26
N THR A 170 -3.03 14.46 -10.73
CA THR A 170 -3.69 15.52 -11.50
C THR A 170 -3.21 16.87 -11.00
N LEU A 171 -3.00 17.82 -11.92
CA LEU A 171 -2.63 19.20 -11.61
C LEU A 171 -3.83 20.11 -11.86
N GLN A 172 -4.12 20.98 -10.90
CA GLN A 172 -5.20 21.97 -11.01
C GLN A 172 -4.75 23.31 -10.44
N PRO A 173 -5.10 24.44 -11.08
CA PRO A 173 -4.91 25.76 -10.47
C PRO A 173 -5.67 25.83 -9.16
N LYS A 174 -5.02 26.36 -8.11
CA LYS A 174 -5.66 26.59 -6.82
C LYS A 174 -6.60 27.79 -6.97
N THR A 175 -7.90 27.54 -6.97
CA THR A 175 -8.89 28.62 -6.94
C THR A 175 -8.93 29.21 -5.53
N THR A 176 -8.49 30.45 -5.38
CA THR A 176 -8.76 31.26 -4.19
C THR A 176 -10.23 31.65 -4.19
N ASN A 177 -11.02 31.08 -3.28
CA ASN A 177 -12.36 31.56 -2.94
C ASN A 177 -12.28 32.79 -2.02
#